data_AF-X1KI67-F1
#
_entry.id   AF-X1KI67-F1
#
_cell.length_a   1.000
_cell.length_b   1.000
_cell.length_c   1.000
_cell.angle_alpha   90.00
_cell.angle_beta   90.00
_cell.angle_gamma   90.00
#
_symmetry.space_group_name_H-M   'P 1'
#
loop_
_entity.id
_entity.type
_entity.pdbx_description
1 polymer ?
#
loop_
_entity_poly.entity_id
_entity_poly.type
_entity_poly.pdbx_seq_one_letter_code
_entity_poly.pdbx_strand_id
1 'polypeptide(L)'
;MNHLTSYGEAVAAGPASKYIEGCFGTAPGPIKVAAAEQFEADYITAYGKSTVPYRGESYDAVALIALAIQKTGPDFLKMSRAEQGRAIRDNLRAVANPPGEEVTYKEFAKAFDLLKAGTDINYQGIAGPCTIDENGDMSEGAIEVWRIHNGKVETVRMQRVKM
;
A
#
# COMPACT_ATOMS: atom_id res chain seq x y z
N MET A 1 12.80 -18.53 10.53
CA MET A 1 13.13 -17.17 10.04
C MET A 1 12.02 -16.77 9.10
N ASN A 2 11.25 -15.73 9.46
CA ASN A 2 10.16 -15.24 8.64
C ASN A 2 10.78 -14.43 7.50
N HIS A 3 10.97 -15.07 6.35
CA HIS A 3 11.38 -14.41 5.12
C HIS A 3 10.25 -13.50 4.65
N LEU A 4 10.22 -12.25 5.14
CA LEU A 4 9.71 -11.19 4.29
C LEU A 4 10.68 -11.14 3.10
N THR A 5 10.21 -11.53 1.93
CA THR A 5 10.98 -11.47 0.70
C THR A 5 11.42 -10.03 0.49
N SER A 6 12.74 -9.79 0.44
CA SER A 6 13.30 -8.45 0.20
C SER A 6 12.80 -7.94 -1.15
N TYR A 7 12.18 -6.76 -1.17
CA TYR A 7 11.75 -6.14 -2.44
C TYR A 7 12.95 -5.71 -3.29
N GLY A 8 14.12 -5.52 -2.67
CA GLY A 8 15.37 -5.34 -3.41
C GLY A 8 15.70 -6.50 -4.36
N GLU A 9 15.16 -7.71 -4.16
CA GLU A 9 15.40 -8.85 -5.04
C GLU A 9 14.96 -8.58 -6.48
N ALA A 10 13.82 -7.92 -6.69
CA ALA A 10 13.37 -7.56 -8.03
C ALA A 10 14.23 -6.49 -8.72
N VAL A 11 15.00 -5.72 -7.95
CA VAL A 11 15.81 -4.59 -8.46
C VAL A 11 17.23 -5.03 -8.80
N ALA A 12 17.80 -5.93 -8.01
CA ALA A 12 19.24 -6.15 -7.97
C ALA A 12 19.69 -7.62 -8.07
N ALA A 13 18.76 -8.58 -8.08
CA ALA A 13 19.11 -9.99 -8.22
C ALA A 13 19.45 -10.39 -9.67
N GLY A 14 19.97 -11.61 -9.85
CA GLY A 14 20.20 -12.21 -11.15
C GLY A 14 21.62 -11.98 -11.71
N PRO A 15 21.84 -12.21 -13.02
CA PRO A 15 23.18 -12.21 -13.64
C PRO A 15 23.94 -10.88 -13.51
N ALA A 16 23.23 -9.77 -13.28
CA ALA A 16 23.82 -8.45 -13.09
C ALA A 16 24.49 -8.30 -11.71
N SER A 17 24.08 -9.08 -10.70
CA SER A 17 24.56 -8.96 -9.31
C SER A 17 26.08 -9.02 -9.18
N LYS A 18 26.77 -9.82 -10.01
CA LYS A 18 28.24 -9.90 -10.04
C LYS A 18 28.94 -8.57 -10.39
N TYR A 19 28.25 -7.64 -11.05
CA TYR A 19 28.79 -6.33 -11.43
C TYR A 19 28.50 -5.24 -10.39
N ILE A 20 27.62 -5.53 -9.42
CA ILE A 20 27.14 -4.59 -8.40
C ILE A 20 27.26 -5.19 -6.99
N GLU A 21 28.13 -6.19 -6.82
CA GLU A 21 28.43 -6.81 -5.52
C GLU A 21 28.90 -5.74 -4.51
N GLY A 22 28.37 -5.79 -3.28
CA GLY A 22 28.64 -4.80 -2.24
C GLY A 22 27.86 -3.48 -2.39
N CYS A 23 27.15 -3.25 -3.50
CA CYS A 23 26.28 -2.09 -3.63
C CYS A 23 25.09 -2.18 -2.67
N PHE A 24 24.62 -1.00 -2.27
CA PHE A 24 23.42 -0.81 -1.47
C PHE A 24 22.33 -0.18 -2.31
N GLY A 25 21.09 -0.45 -1.94
CA GLY A 25 19.94 0.24 -2.50
C GLY A 25 18.81 0.36 -1.49
N THR A 26 17.72 0.95 -1.95
CA THR A 26 16.49 1.06 -1.17
C THR A 26 15.32 0.48 -1.93
N ALA A 27 14.33 0.03 -1.19
CA ALA A 27 13.04 -0.44 -1.69
C ALA A 27 11.96 -0.03 -0.67
N PRO A 28 10.66 -0.08 -1.01
CA PRO A 28 9.63 0.03 -0.01
C PRO A 28 9.88 -1.00 1.11
N GLY A 29 9.62 -0.64 2.35
CA GLY A 29 9.71 -1.54 3.50
C GLY A 29 8.30 -1.93 3.92
N PRO A 30 7.84 -3.17 3.72
CA PRO A 30 6.50 -3.56 4.13
C PRO A 30 6.38 -3.49 5.66
N ILE A 31 5.38 -2.77 6.16
CA ILE A 31 5.02 -2.80 7.59
C ILE A 31 4.13 -4.01 7.79
N LYS A 32 4.49 -4.88 8.74
CA LYS A 32 3.66 -6.05 9.05
C LYS A 32 2.30 -5.61 9.58
N VAL A 33 1.26 -5.98 8.83
CA VAL A 33 -0.16 -5.82 9.18
C VAL A 33 -0.88 -7.13 8.91
N ALA A 34 -1.92 -7.45 9.70
CA ALA A 34 -2.61 -8.74 9.60
C ALA A 34 -3.20 -8.99 8.20
N ALA A 35 -3.70 -7.93 7.55
CA ALA A 35 -4.27 -8.00 6.21
C ALA A 35 -3.26 -8.40 5.12
N ALA A 36 -1.97 -8.13 5.32
CA ALA A 36 -0.92 -8.43 4.35
C ALA A 36 -0.72 -9.95 4.15
N GLU A 37 -0.82 -10.73 5.22
CA GLU A 37 -0.63 -12.19 5.14
C GLU A 37 -1.70 -12.84 4.26
N GLN A 38 -2.95 -12.44 4.45
CA GLN A 38 -4.07 -12.94 3.66
C GLN A 38 -3.96 -12.48 2.20
N PHE A 39 -3.60 -11.21 1.95
CA PHE A 39 -3.38 -10.70 0.61
C PHE A 39 -2.28 -11.49 -0.13
N GLU A 40 -1.12 -11.73 0.49
CA GLU A 40 -0.04 -12.47 -0.15
C GLU A 40 -0.44 -13.92 -0.45
N ALA A 41 -1.20 -14.58 0.44
CA ALA A 41 -1.72 -15.92 0.17
C ALA A 41 -2.68 -15.95 -1.03
N ASP A 42 -3.60 -14.99 -1.12
CA ASP A 42 -4.53 -14.87 -2.25
C ASP A 42 -3.80 -14.52 -3.55
N TYR A 43 -2.82 -13.61 -3.49
CA TYR A 43 -2.01 -13.21 -4.64
C TYR A 43 -1.21 -14.41 -5.18
N ILE A 44 -0.54 -15.16 -4.31
CA ILE A 44 0.24 -16.35 -4.69
C ILE A 44 -0.67 -17.39 -5.34
N THR A 45 -1.88 -17.57 -4.82
CA THR A 45 -2.86 -18.51 -5.38
C THR A 45 -3.28 -18.10 -6.79
N ALA A 46 -3.51 -16.81 -7.03
CA ALA A 46 -3.99 -16.30 -8.31
C ALA A 46 -2.89 -16.13 -9.37
N TYR A 47 -1.69 -15.70 -8.97
CA TYR A 47 -0.64 -15.22 -9.87
C TYR A 47 0.74 -15.85 -9.63
N GLY A 48 0.89 -16.61 -8.55
CA GLY A 48 2.19 -17.13 -8.11
C GLY A 48 3.00 -16.11 -7.28
N LYS A 49 4.19 -16.54 -6.85
CA LYS A 49 5.11 -15.70 -6.08
C LYS A 49 5.64 -14.55 -6.93
N SER A 50 5.71 -13.35 -6.36
CA SER A 50 6.28 -12.18 -7.00
C SER A 50 7.19 -11.41 -6.05
N THR A 51 8.34 -10.99 -6.56
CA THR A 51 9.30 -10.12 -5.87
C THR A 51 9.13 -8.66 -6.28
N VAL A 52 8.22 -8.36 -7.22
CA VAL A 52 8.00 -7.00 -7.74
C VAL A 52 7.59 -6.09 -6.58
N PRO A 53 8.29 -4.94 -6.37
CA PRO A 53 7.97 -3.98 -5.33
C PRO A 53 6.66 -3.25 -5.63
N TYR A 54 6.12 -2.54 -4.64
CA TYR A 54 4.96 -1.65 -4.79
C TYR A 54 3.62 -2.35 -5.11
N ARG A 55 3.53 -3.68 -5.02
CA ARG A 55 2.27 -4.41 -5.26
C ARG A 55 1.19 -4.03 -4.24
N GLY A 56 1.57 -3.99 -2.97
CA GLY A 56 0.63 -3.67 -1.91
C GLY A 56 0.21 -2.21 -1.94
N GLU A 57 1.17 -1.33 -2.17
CA GLU A 57 0.98 0.11 -2.29
C GLU A 57 0.08 0.45 -3.47
N SER A 58 0.24 -0.27 -4.60
CA SER A 58 -0.65 -0.14 -5.76
C SER A 58 -2.07 -0.59 -5.45
N TYR A 59 -2.23 -1.70 -4.70
CA TYR A 59 -3.55 -2.16 -4.26
C TYR A 59 -4.21 -1.12 -3.35
N ASP A 60 -3.49 -0.65 -2.33
CA ASP A 60 -4.00 0.33 -1.37
C ASP A 60 -4.34 1.67 -2.03
N ALA A 61 -3.55 2.12 -3.01
CA ALA A 61 -3.86 3.32 -3.78
C ALA A 61 -5.19 3.20 -4.54
N VAL A 62 -5.42 2.06 -5.20
CA VAL A 62 -6.70 1.82 -5.91
C VAL A 62 -7.86 1.69 -4.91
N ALA A 63 -7.63 1.05 -3.76
CA ALA A 63 -8.61 0.92 -2.70
C ALA A 63 -9.08 2.29 -2.19
N LEU A 64 -8.14 3.16 -1.85
CA LEU A 64 -8.41 4.53 -1.40
C LEU A 64 -9.17 5.34 -2.44
N ILE A 65 -8.78 5.27 -3.72
CA ILE A 65 -9.50 5.96 -4.81
C ILE A 65 -10.94 5.45 -4.91
N ALA A 66 -11.15 4.12 -4.86
CA ALA A 66 -12.48 3.54 -4.94
C ALA A 66 -13.37 3.95 -3.75
N LEU A 67 -12.82 3.99 -2.54
CA LEU A 67 -13.54 4.43 -1.34
C LEU A 67 -13.85 5.93 -1.39
N ALA A 68 -12.94 6.77 -1.88
CA ALA A 68 -13.16 8.20 -2.06
C ALA A 68 -14.27 8.49 -3.09
N ILE A 69 -14.32 7.70 -4.18
CA ILE A 69 -15.42 7.72 -5.14
C ILE A 69 -16.73 7.32 -4.44
N GLN A 70 -16.74 6.22 -3.70
CA GLN A 70 -17.92 5.74 -2.99
C GLN A 70 -18.44 6.76 -1.96
N LYS A 71 -17.55 7.48 -1.26
CA LYS A 71 -17.93 8.53 -0.31
C LYS A 71 -18.64 9.70 -0.99
N THR A 72 -18.30 10.01 -2.24
CA THR A 72 -19.02 11.01 -3.05
C THR A 72 -20.44 10.55 -3.39
N GLY A 73 -20.64 9.24 -3.51
CA GLY A 73 -21.94 8.65 -3.82
C GLY A 73 -22.32 8.75 -5.31
N PRO A 74 -23.60 8.52 -5.65
CA PRO A 74 -24.05 8.32 -7.02
C PRO A 74 -23.88 9.54 -7.94
N ASP A 75 -23.71 10.73 -7.38
CA ASP A 75 -23.51 11.95 -8.16
C ASP A 75 -22.09 12.04 -8.77
N PHE A 76 -21.13 11.25 -8.28
CA PHE A 76 -19.77 11.20 -8.83
C PHE A 76 -19.77 10.95 -10.35
N LEU A 77 -20.64 10.06 -10.84
CA LEU A 77 -20.72 9.72 -12.26
C LEU A 77 -21.38 10.80 -13.13
N LYS A 78 -22.05 11.78 -12.50
CA LYS A 78 -22.68 12.93 -13.17
C LYS A 78 -21.76 14.14 -13.23
N MET A 79 -20.69 14.16 -12.44
CA MET A 79 -19.69 15.22 -12.37
C MET A 79 -18.85 15.27 -13.66
N SER A 80 -18.41 16.47 -14.01
CA SER A 80 -17.33 16.65 -15.00
C SER A 80 -16.03 16.02 -14.51
N ARG A 81 -15.09 15.77 -15.42
CA ARG A 81 -13.78 15.18 -15.09
C ARG A 81 -13.00 16.01 -14.05
N ALA A 82 -13.14 17.34 -14.11
CA ALA A 82 -12.48 18.24 -13.16
C ALA A 82 -13.13 18.17 -11.77
N GLU A 83 -14.45 18.01 -11.71
CA GLU A 83 -15.19 17.81 -10.46
C GLU A 83 -14.89 16.45 -9.84
N GLN A 84 -14.81 15.38 -10.63
CA GLN A 84 -14.40 14.05 -10.18
C GLN A 84 -13.02 14.06 -9.53
N GLY A 85 -12.05 14.73 -10.16
CA GLY A 85 -10.70 14.86 -9.61
C GLY A 85 -10.69 15.58 -8.25
N ARG A 86 -11.49 16.66 -8.11
CA ARG A 86 -11.64 17.37 -6.83
C ARG A 86 -12.34 16.50 -5.78
N ALA A 87 -13.41 15.81 -6.16
CA ALA A 87 -14.15 14.92 -5.25
C ALA A 87 -13.29 13.77 -4.72
N ILE A 88 -12.44 13.15 -5.54
CA ILE A 88 -11.48 12.13 -5.07
C ILE A 88 -10.50 12.77 -4.09
N ARG A 89 -9.83 13.86 -4.49
CA ARG A 89 -8.85 14.57 -3.66
C ARG A 89 -9.42 14.94 -2.28
N ASP A 90 -10.62 15.52 -2.26
CA ASP A 90 -11.24 16.05 -1.06
C ASP A 90 -11.71 14.92 -0.11
N ASN A 91 -11.96 13.71 -0.64
CA ASN A 91 -12.40 12.56 0.15
C ASN A 91 -11.28 11.59 0.58
N LEU A 92 -10.07 11.66 0.00
CA LEU A 92 -8.98 10.71 0.30
C LEU A 92 -8.67 10.63 1.80
N ARG A 93 -8.49 11.77 2.47
CA ARG A 93 -8.23 11.80 3.92
C ARG A 93 -9.43 11.32 4.73
N ALA A 94 -10.64 11.62 4.27
CA ALA A 94 -11.88 11.28 4.97
C ALA A 94 -12.27 9.80 4.88
N VAL A 95 -11.58 9.00 4.07
CA VAL A 95 -11.73 7.54 4.03
C VAL A 95 -10.51 6.81 4.61
N ALA A 96 -9.40 7.51 4.84
CA ALA A 96 -8.13 6.94 5.27
C ALA A 96 -7.74 7.31 6.71
N ASN A 97 -8.43 8.26 7.34
CA ASN A 97 -8.05 8.79 8.64
C ASN A 97 -9.16 8.61 9.67
N PRO A 98 -8.82 8.57 10.98
CA PRO A 98 -9.79 8.76 12.04
C PRO A 98 -10.49 10.13 11.94
N PRO A 99 -11.74 10.26 12.43
CA PRO A 99 -12.56 9.21 13.02
C PRO A 99 -13.21 8.32 11.95
N GLY A 100 -13.37 7.03 12.22
CA GLY A 100 -14.06 6.12 11.31
C GLY A 100 -13.90 4.67 11.75
N GLU A 101 -14.82 3.81 11.32
CA GLU A 101 -14.67 2.38 11.55
C GLU A 101 -13.54 1.82 10.67
N GLU A 102 -12.61 1.10 11.28
CA GLU A 102 -11.52 0.48 10.53
C GLU A 102 -12.04 -0.57 9.55
N VAL A 103 -11.54 -0.46 8.32
CA VAL A 103 -11.82 -1.39 7.23
C VAL A 103 -10.52 -1.72 6.49
N THR A 104 -10.38 -2.94 6.00
CA THR A 104 -9.17 -3.38 5.30
C THR A 104 -9.48 -4.31 4.14
N TYR A 105 -8.46 -5.03 3.67
CA TYR A 105 -8.56 -6.06 2.64
C TYR A 105 -9.71 -7.04 2.90
N LYS A 106 -10.48 -7.35 1.85
CA LYS A 106 -11.72 -8.14 1.87
C LYS A 106 -12.91 -7.52 2.62
N GLU A 107 -12.83 -6.27 3.06
CA GLU A 107 -13.93 -5.58 3.74
C GLU A 107 -14.59 -4.48 2.89
N PHE A 108 -14.38 -4.45 1.57
CA PHE A 108 -14.99 -3.45 0.68
C PHE A 108 -16.51 -3.40 0.75
N ALA A 109 -17.17 -4.56 0.86
CA ALA A 109 -18.63 -4.61 0.99
C ALA A 109 -19.08 -3.88 2.27
N LYS A 110 -18.44 -4.18 3.41
CA LYS A 110 -18.64 -3.50 4.68
C LYS A 110 -18.38 -2.00 4.55
N ALA A 111 -17.23 -1.60 3.98
CA ALA A 111 -16.87 -0.21 3.79
C ALA A 111 -17.88 0.56 2.93
N PHE A 112 -18.37 -0.05 1.84
CA PHE A 112 -19.37 0.56 0.98
C PHE A 112 -20.71 0.71 1.68
N ASP A 113 -21.11 -0.25 2.50
CA ASP A 113 -22.37 -0.16 3.25
C ASP A 113 -22.30 0.89 4.36
N LEU A 114 -21.16 1.00 5.07
CA LEU A 114 -20.89 2.07 6.01
C LEU A 114 -20.97 3.45 5.34
N LEU A 115 -20.27 3.63 4.21
CA LEU A 115 -20.28 4.89 3.47
C LEU A 115 -21.68 5.25 2.93
N LYS A 116 -22.47 4.27 2.46
CA LYS A 116 -23.86 4.51 2.05
C LYS A 116 -24.76 4.92 3.22
N ALA A 117 -24.49 4.40 4.42
CA ALA A 117 -25.18 4.78 5.65
C ALA A 117 -24.70 6.13 6.21
N GLY A 118 -23.74 6.80 5.56
CA GLY A 118 -23.15 8.05 6.03
C GLY A 118 -22.20 7.88 7.22
N THR A 119 -21.73 6.65 7.48
CA THR A 119 -20.75 6.37 8.53
C THR A 119 -19.34 6.55 7.98
N ASP A 120 -18.50 7.26 8.73
CA ASP A 120 -17.09 7.44 8.38
C ASP A 120 -16.31 6.13 8.54
N ILE A 121 -15.32 5.94 7.68
CA ILE A 121 -14.45 4.75 7.67
C ILE A 121 -12.99 5.18 7.80
N ASN A 122 -12.16 4.25 8.24
CA ASN A 122 -10.72 4.40 8.34
C ASN A 122 -10.04 3.23 7.62
N TYR A 123 -9.77 3.36 6.31
CA TYR A 123 -9.13 2.30 5.54
C TYR A 123 -7.69 2.08 6.01
N GLN A 124 -7.37 0.84 6.36
CA GLN A 124 -6.02 0.40 6.73
C GLN A 124 -5.50 -0.58 5.69
N GLY A 125 -4.39 -0.22 5.05
CA GLY A 125 -3.86 -0.91 3.88
C GLY A 125 -3.14 -2.22 4.19
N ILE A 126 -2.82 -2.95 3.13
CA ILE A 126 -2.00 -4.17 3.20
C ILE A 126 -0.49 -3.90 3.12
N ALA A 127 -0.07 -2.76 2.55
CA ALA A 127 1.31 -2.32 2.58
C ALA A 127 1.71 -1.72 3.94
N GLY A 128 0.71 -1.35 4.74
CA GLY A 128 0.85 -0.76 6.06
C GLY A 128 -0.34 0.12 6.40
N PRO A 129 -0.33 0.75 7.58
CA PRO A 129 -1.35 1.71 7.95
C PRO A 129 -1.44 2.84 6.91
N CYS A 130 -2.67 3.17 6.52
CA CYS A 130 -2.92 4.33 5.67
C CYS A 130 -3.40 5.43 6.60
N THR A 131 -2.66 6.52 6.69
CA THR A 131 -3.09 7.75 7.36
C THR A 131 -2.40 8.89 6.64
N ILE A 132 -3.20 9.78 6.07
CA ILE A 132 -2.74 10.84 5.18
C ILE A 132 -2.65 12.16 5.97
N ASP A 133 -1.47 12.74 5.99
CA ASP A 133 -1.18 13.98 6.71
C ASP A 133 -1.82 15.22 6.04
N GLU A 134 -1.49 16.42 6.53
CA GLU A 134 -2.01 17.66 5.96
C GLU A 134 -1.45 18.05 4.59
N ASN A 135 -0.29 17.51 4.23
CA ASN A 135 0.37 17.74 2.95
C ASN A 135 -0.08 16.74 1.88
N GLY A 136 -0.76 15.66 2.28
CA GLY A 136 -1.18 14.59 1.39
C GLY A 136 -0.24 13.38 1.38
N ASP A 137 0.71 13.33 2.31
CA ASP A 137 1.69 12.26 2.46
C ASP A 137 1.21 11.18 3.44
N MET A 138 1.72 9.96 3.29
CA MET A 138 1.46 8.88 4.26
C MET A 138 2.25 9.15 5.55
N SER A 139 1.56 9.44 6.64
CA SER A 139 2.16 9.81 7.93
C SER A 139 3.13 8.77 8.52
N GLU A 140 3.03 7.51 8.10
CA GLU A 140 4.01 6.48 8.42
C GLU A 140 4.27 5.53 7.25
N GLY A 141 5.51 5.04 7.20
CA GLY A 141 5.96 4.05 6.25
C GLY A 141 7.27 3.40 6.70
N ALA A 142 7.82 2.51 5.88
CA ALA A 142 9.17 2.02 6.08
C ALA A 142 9.92 1.94 4.75
N ILE A 143 11.24 2.05 4.84
CA ILE A 143 12.18 1.90 3.74
C ILE A 143 13.05 0.69 4.05
N GLU A 144 13.10 -0.26 3.12
CA GLU A 144 14.10 -1.32 3.14
C GLU A 144 15.43 -0.74 2.65
N VAL A 145 16.49 -0.91 3.43
CA VAL A 145 17.87 -0.77 2.96
C VAL A 145 18.41 -2.18 2.73
N TRP A 146 18.83 -2.47 1.52
CA TRP A 146 19.37 -3.77 1.13
C TRP A 146 20.78 -3.63 0.57
N ARG A 147 21.52 -4.74 0.55
CA ARG A 147 22.83 -4.86 -0.10
C ARG A 147 22.90 -6.09 -0.98
N ILE A 148 23.84 -6.09 -1.91
CA ILE A 148 24.20 -7.31 -2.65
C ILE A 148 25.36 -7.97 -1.94
N HIS A 149 25.16 -9.21 -1.52
CA HIS A 149 26.18 -10.05 -0.91
C HIS A 149 26.12 -11.47 -1.50
N ASN A 150 27.25 -11.95 -2.01
CA ASN A 150 27.38 -13.24 -2.69
C ASN A 150 26.35 -13.43 -3.82
N GLY A 151 26.13 -12.38 -4.61
CA GLY A 151 25.16 -12.39 -5.71
C GLY A 151 23.69 -12.45 -5.27
N LYS A 152 23.40 -12.29 -3.98
CA LYS A 152 22.05 -12.26 -3.42
C LYS A 152 21.74 -10.91 -2.81
N VAL A 153 20.46 -10.54 -2.83
CA VAL A 153 20.00 -9.36 -2.11
C VAL A 153 19.76 -9.75 -0.65
N GLU A 154 20.37 -9.00 0.25
CA GLU A 154 20.19 -9.15 1.69
C GLU A 154 19.64 -7.85 2.27
N THR A 155 18.53 -7.94 3.01
CA THR A 155 18.03 -6.82 3.82
C THR A 155 19.08 -6.47 4.88
N VAL A 156 19.54 -5.21 4.88
CA VAL A 156 20.45 -4.67 5.90
C VAL A 156 19.65 -4.14 7.08
N ARG A 157 18.59 -3.36 6.80
CA ARG A 157 17.66 -2.87 7.82
C ARG A 157 16.32 -2.44 7.21
N MET A 158 15.29 -2.45 8.04
CA MET A 158 14.02 -1.77 7.77
C MET A 158 13.98 -0.48 8.59
N GLN A 159 13.97 0.66 7.91
CA GLN A 159 13.90 1.98 8.53
C GLN A 159 12.45 2.46 8.53
N ARG A 160 11.80 2.50 9.69
CA ARG A 160 10.52 3.23 9.81
C ARG A 160 10.75 4.72 9.58
N VAL A 161 9.81 5.34 8.89
CA VAL A 161 9.82 6.75 8.53
C VAL A 161 8.49 7.35 8.94
N LYS A 162 8.52 8.48 9.62
CA LYS A 162 7.37 9.38 9.70
C LYS A 162 7.50 10.34 8.53
N MET A 163 6.46 10.47 7.73
CA MET A 163 6.44 11.46 6.66
C MET A 163 5.64 12.67 7.09
#